data_AF-A0A382LPG4-F1
#
_entry.id   AF-A0A382LPG4-F1
#
_cell.length_a   1.000
_cell.length_b   1.000
_cell.length_c   1.000
_cell.angle_alpha   90.00
_cell.angle_beta   90.00
_cell.angle_gamma   90.00
#
_symmetry.space_group_name_H-M   'P 1'
#
loop_
_entity.id
_entity.type
_entity.pdbx_description
1 polymer ?
#
loop_
_entity_poly.entity_id
_entity_poly.type
_entity_poly.pdbx_seq_one_letter_code
_entity_poly.pdbx_strand_id
1 'polypeptide(L)'
;VIISGIILVWLVYADQGIEPKPDLFSEETPLILVDGKVPPKLSNLPAHLQFIDEKTCMQCHTTERKMNFGSGPVIAKKMPHEFRENCASCHILEK
;
A
#
# COMPACT_ATOMS: atom_id res chain seq x y z
N VAL A 1 -9.99 -11.41 -52.77
CA VAL A 1 -8.91 -11.90 -51.89
C VAL A 1 -8.86 -11.17 -50.54
N ILE A 2 -8.98 -9.84 -50.51
CA ILE A 2 -8.86 -9.03 -49.27
C ILE A 2 -10.01 -9.27 -48.26
N ILE A 3 -11.25 -9.43 -48.76
CA ILE A 3 -12.45 -9.59 -47.90
C ILE A 3 -12.42 -10.91 -47.11
N SER A 4 -11.86 -11.97 -47.70
CA SER A 4 -11.77 -13.29 -47.05
C SER A 4 -10.76 -13.32 -45.91
N GLY A 5 -9.73 -12.48 -45.96
CA GLY A 5 -8.72 -12.39 -44.89
C GLY A 5 -9.27 -11.74 -43.63
N ILE A 6 -10.14 -10.74 -43.78
CA ILE A 6 -10.76 -10.03 -42.65
C ILE A 6 -11.69 -11.00 -41.89
N ILE A 7 -12.52 -11.77 -42.60
CA ILE A 7 -13.48 -12.71 -41.98
C ILE A 7 -12.75 -13.78 -41.15
N LEU A 8 -11.60 -14.28 -41.62
CA LEU A 8 -10.80 -15.27 -40.89
C LEU A 8 -10.23 -14.70 -39.59
N VAL A 9 -9.77 -13.44 -39.59
CA VAL A 9 -9.29 -12.78 -38.37
C VAL A 9 -10.40 -12.63 -37.34
N TRP A 10 -11.61 -12.26 -37.77
CA TRP A 10 -12.76 -12.13 -36.89
C TRP A 10 -13.20 -13.47 -36.27
N LEU A 11 -13.17 -14.56 -37.05
CA LEU A 11 -13.51 -15.89 -36.53
C LEU A 11 -12.51 -16.39 -35.49
N VAL A 12 -11.20 -16.17 -35.71
CA VAL A 12 -10.17 -16.52 -34.73
C VAL A 12 -10.31 -15.69 -33.46
N TYR A 13 -10.59 -14.39 -33.57
CA TYR A 13 -10.74 -13.52 -32.40
C TYR A 13 -12.00 -13.85 -31.58
N ALA A 14 -13.10 -14.22 -32.24
CA ALA A 14 -14.35 -14.59 -31.58
C ALA A 14 -14.27 -15.96 -30.86
N ASP A 15 -13.51 -16.92 -31.40
CA ASP A 15 -13.33 -18.26 -30.82
C ASP A 15 -12.38 -18.28 -29.62
N GLN A 16 -11.53 -17.25 -29.46
CA GLN A 16 -10.54 -17.21 -28.39
C GLN A 16 -11.14 -17.09 -26.98
N GLY A 17 -12.43 -16.80 -26.83
CA GLY A 17 -13.12 -16.85 -25.52
C GLY A 17 -12.47 -15.96 -24.45
N ILE A 18 -11.69 -14.96 -24.87
CA ILE A 18 -11.03 -14.03 -23.97
C ILE A 18 -12.10 -13.07 -23.49
N GLU A 19 -12.84 -13.48 -22.45
CA GLU A 19 -13.53 -12.51 -21.62
C GLU A 19 -12.50 -11.46 -21.21
N PRO A 20 -12.77 -10.16 -21.37
CA PRO A 20 -11.93 -9.14 -20.77
C PRO A 20 -11.97 -9.40 -19.28
N LYS A 21 -10.92 -10.05 -18.77
CA LYS A 21 -10.74 -10.25 -17.34
C LYS A 21 -10.79 -8.83 -16.77
N PRO A 22 -11.75 -8.51 -15.87
CA PRO A 22 -11.75 -7.20 -15.26
C PRO A 22 -10.35 -7.01 -14.68
N ASP A 23 -9.70 -5.89 -15.03
CA ASP A 23 -8.36 -5.59 -14.58
C ASP A 23 -8.29 -5.86 -13.07
N LEU A 24 -7.64 -6.97 -12.69
CA LEU A 24 -7.40 -7.35 -11.30
C LEU A 24 -6.29 -6.48 -10.68
N PHE A 25 -6.03 -5.34 -11.30
CA PHE A 25 -5.23 -4.26 -10.77
C PHE A 25 -6.21 -3.11 -10.47
N SER A 26 -7.12 -3.39 -9.53
CA SER A 26 -7.63 -2.35 -8.66
C SER A 26 -6.41 -1.59 -8.13
N GLU A 27 -6.50 -0.27 -8.04
CA GLU A 27 -5.41 0.64 -7.69
C GLU A 27 -4.87 0.42 -6.27
N GLU A 28 -4.18 -0.68 -6.05
CA GLU A 28 -3.58 -1.03 -4.78
C GLU A 28 -2.10 -0.65 -4.89
N THR A 29 -1.79 0.52 -4.34
CA THR A 29 -0.41 0.97 -4.11
C THR A 29 0.39 -0.20 -3.55
N PRO A 30 1.59 -0.51 -4.07
CA PRO A 30 2.32 -1.70 -3.68
C PRO A 30 2.64 -1.61 -2.19
N LEU A 31 1.88 -2.34 -1.38
CA LEU A 31 2.16 -2.54 0.03
C LEU A 31 3.43 -3.37 0.08
N ILE A 32 4.58 -2.72 0.24
CA ILE A 32 5.86 -3.39 0.41
C ILE A 32 5.70 -4.36 1.58
N LEU A 33 5.67 -5.67 1.31
CA LEU A 33 5.58 -6.68 2.35
C LEU A 33 6.92 -6.74 3.09
N VAL A 34 6.92 -6.38 4.37
CA VAL A 34 8.03 -6.69 5.28
C VAL A 34 7.68 -7.99 5.97
N ASP A 35 8.44 -9.05 5.69
CA ASP A 35 8.25 -10.40 6.27
C ASP A 35 6.84 -10.97 6.07
N GLY A 36 6.22 -10.69 4.91
CA GLY A 36 4.87 -11.15 4.60
C GLY A 36 3.75 -10.37 5.30
N LYS A 37 4.07 -9.28 6.01
CA LYS A 37 3.08 -8.43 6.69
C LYS A 37 2.94 -7.08 5.99
N VAL A 38 1.70 -6.59 5.94
CA VAL A 38 1.37 -5.28 5.42
C VAL A 38 1.72 -4.21 6.47
N PRO A 39 2.53 -3.19 6.11
CA PRO A 39 2.82 -2.09 7.01
C PRO A 39 1.54 -1.29 7.29
N PRO A 40 1.28 -0.89 8.55
CA PRO A 40 0.14 -0.04 8.86
C PRO A 40 0.28 1.33 8.19
N LYS A 41 -0.84 1.86 7.70
CA LYS A 41 -0.95 3.25 7.26
C LYS A 41 -0.82 4.21 8.45
N LEU A 42 -0.26 5.38 8.19
CA LEU A 42 -0.20 6.47 9.18
C LEU A 42 -1.62 6.99 9.45
N SER A 43 -1.99 7.11 10.72
CA SER A 43 -3.30 7.66 11.11
C SER A 43 -3.34 9.19 10.95
N ASN A 44 -4.54 9.77 10.99
CA ASN A 44 -4.74 11.24 10.91
C ASN A 44 -4.32 12.01 12.18
N LEU A 45 -3.39 11.48 12.97
CA LEU A 45 -2.81 12.20 14.09
C LEU A 45 -1.87 13.29 13.55
N PRO A 46 -1.86 14.51 14.10
CA PRO A 46 -0.96 15.57 13.63
C PRO A 46 0.52 15.15 13.56
N ALA A 47 0.97 14.31 14.51
CA ALA A 47 2.32 13.75 14.55
C ALA A 47 2.62 12.70 13.45
N HIS A 48 1.60 12.25 12.73
CA HIS A 48 1.68 11.28 11.64
C HIS A 48 1.44 11.90 10.26
N LEU A 49 1.05 13.18 10.16
CA LEU A 49 0.73 13.82 8.87
C LEU A 49 1.97 14.19 8.05
N GLN A 50 3.13 14.28 8.69
CA GLN A 50 4.37 14.65 8.03
C GLN A 50 5.50 13.74 8.50
N PHE A 51 6.19 13.12 7.54
CA PHE A 51 7.46 12.47 7.80
C PHE A 51 8.57 13.54 7.91
N ILE A 52 9.35 13.50 8.98
CA ILE A 52 10.51 14.38 9.21
C ILE A 52 11.79 13.55 9.07
N ASP A 53 11.96 12.58 9.98
CA ASP A 53 13.06 11.62 9.99
C ASP A 53 12.66 10.37 10.80
N GLU A 54 13.48 9.31 10.71
CA GLU A 54 13.28 8.06 11.44
C GLU A 54 13.32 8.28 12.95
N LYS A 55 14.18 9.21 13.42
CA LYS A 55 14.36 9.49 14.85
C LYS A 55 13.05 9.97 15.47
N THR A 56 12.31 10.81 14.77
CA THR A 56 11.02 11.35 15.18
C THR A 56 9.99 10.23 15.29
N CYS A 57 9.93 9.31 14.33
CA CYS A 57 9.07 8.12 14.41
C CYS A 57 9.44 7.25 15.63
N MET A 58 10.73 7.06 15.87
CA MET A 58 11.23 6.21 16.95
C MET A 58 11.03 6.79 18.35
N GLN A 59 10.77 8.10 18.50
CA GLN A 59 10.37 8.67 19.80
C GLN A 59 9.16 7.94 20.40
N CYS A 60 8.28 7.43 19.53
CA CYS A 60 7.06 6.73 19.87
C CYS A 60 7.13 5.21 19.63
N HIS A 61 7.79 4.76 18.56
CA HIS A 61 7.74 3.36 18.11
C HIS A 61 8.86 2.45 18.64
N THR A 62 9.79 2.97 19.44
CA THR A 62 10.84 2.15 20.09
C THR A 62 10.27 1.15 21.09
N THR A 63 9.21 1.53 21.82
CA THR A 63 8.55 0.69 22.81
C THR A 63 7.05 0.94 22.80
N GLU A 64 6.27 -0.06 23.17
CA GLU A 64 4.83 0.11 23.28
C GLU A 64 4.50 1.01 24.48
N ARG A 65 3.71 2.05 24.26
CA ARG A 65 3.27 2.93 25.35
C ARG A 65 1.97 3.66 25.02
N LYS A 66 1.23 4.00 26.07
CA LYS A 66 0.01 4.81 26.01
C LYS A 66 0.39 6.30 26.07
N MET A 67 -0.20 7.09 25.18
CA MET A 67 0.02 8.53 25.05
C MET A 67 -1.33 9.25 24.97
N ASN A 68 -1.33 10.57 25.11
CA ASN A 68 -2.53 11.40 24.94
C ASN A 68 -2.16 12.66 24.15
N PHE A 69 -2.80 12.86 23.00
CA PHE A 69 -2.60 14.01 22.11
C PHE A 69 -3.79 14.99 22.15
N GLY A 70 -4.55 15.01 23.25
CA GLY A 70 -5.70 15.90 23.45
C GLY A 70 -7.03 15.34 22.93
N SER A 71 -7.00 14.31 22.08
CA SER A 71 -8.17 13.60 21.56
C SER A 71 -8.48 12.29 22.29
N GLY A 72 -7.79 12.04 23.41
CA GLY A 72 -7.93 10.82 24.20
C GLY A 72 -6.69 9.91 24.14
N PRO A 73 -6.74 8.75 24.81
CA PRO A 73 -5.61 7.85 24.88
C PRO A 73 -5.35 7.15 23.55
N VAL A 74 -4.12 7.24 23.06
CA VAL A 74 -3.61 6.53 21.89
C VAL A 74 -2.53 5.56 22.33
N ILE A 75 -2.45 4.40 21.69
CA ILE A 75 -1.39 3.41 21.93
C ILE A 75 -0.41 3.47 20.77
N ALA A 76 0.82 3.95 21.03
CA ALA A 76 1.92 3.80 20.10
C ALA A 76 2.49 2.38 20.25
N LYS A 77 2.33 1.55 19.23
CA LYS A 77 2.84 0.17 19.24
C LYS A 77 4.34 0.13 18.97
N LYS A 78 5.03 -0.81 19.61
CA LYS A 78 6.43 -1.13 19.26
C LYS A 78 6.50 -1.67 17.83
N MET A 79 7.55 -1.29 17.10
CA MET A 79 7.85 -1.86 15.79
C MET A 79 8.07 -3.39 15.90
N PRO A 80 7.36 -4.22 15.10
CA PRO A 80 7.44 -5.68 15.19
C PRO A 80 8.57 -6.28 14.34
N HIS A 81 9.36 -5.45 13.68
CA HIS A 81 10.49 -5.82 12.81
C HIS A 81 11.75 -5.06 13.25
N GLU A 82 12.90 -5.43 12.69
CA GLU A 82 14.15 -4.71 12.89
C GLU A 82 14.08 -3.30 12.30
N PHE A 83 14.88 -2.39 12.86
CA PHE A 83 14.93 -1.01 12.37
C PHE A 83 15.35 -0.95 10.90
N ARG A 84 14.67 -0.11 10.12
CA ARG A 84 14.98 0.18 8.72
C ARG A 84 14.87 1.67 8.48
N GLU A 85 15.72 2.18 7.60
CA GLU A 85 15.68 3.59 7.17
C GLU A 85 14.49 3.84 6.23
N ASN A 86 14.13 5.11 6.08
CA ASN A 86 13.06 5.61 5.23
C ASN A 86 11.70 4.98 5.59
N CYS A 87 11.17 5.29 6.78
CA CYS A 87 9.89 4.74 7.25
C CYS A 87 8.74 4.96 6.25
N ALA A 88 8.74 6.12 5.56
CA ALA A 88 7.74 6.50 4.57
C ALA A 88 7.76 5.63 3.30
N SER A 89 8.82 4.84 3.07
CA SER A 89 8.87 3.88 1.95
C SER A 89 7.80 2.80 2.07
N CYS A 90 7.49 2.36 3.29
CA CYS A 90 6.54 1.30 3.58
C CYS A 90 5.30 1.82 4.32
N HIS A 91 5.46 2.82 5.19
CA HIS A 91 4.37 3.45 5.93
C HIS A 91 3.85 4.66 5.17
N ILE A 92 2.80 4.44 4.38
CA ILE A 92 2.23 5.46 3.49
C ILE A 92 1.47 6.52 4.32
N LEU A 93 1.77 7.79 4.04
CA LEU A 93 1.00 8.95 4.48
C LEU A 93 -0.30 9.02 3.66
N GLU A 94 -1.46 9.05 4.30
CA GLU A 94 -2.68 9.41 3.60
C GLU A 94 -2.60 10.89 3.18
N LYS A 95 -2.91 11.17 1.92
CA LYS A 95 -2.90 12.52 1.32
C LYS A 95 -4.14 13.32 1.72
#